data_AF-A0A955PT15-F1
#
_entry.id   AF-A0A955PT15-F1
#
_cell.length_a   1.000
_cell.length_b   1.000
_cell.length_c   1.000
_cell.angle_alpha   90.00
_cell.angle_beta   90.00
_cell.angle_gamma   90.00
#
_symmetry.space_group_name_H-M   'P 1'
#
loop_
_entity.id
_entity.type
_entity.pdbx_description
1 polymer ?
#
loop_
_entity_poly.entity_id
_entity_poly.type
_entity_poly.pdbx_seq_one_letter_code
_entity_poly.pdbx_strand_id
1 'polypeptide(L)'
;VKKDSKPDRYIAIRVTRHQQLLFDDGNAVRYYAIVTNHEGRGEDVIHWHREKAGTVEYVHDVTKNNLGAGIMPCGRFGANAAWYRLCLLTYNLLSAFKQIGLPEKLHKARPKKLRFRLLCLGAKIATHARKTMLKVAAAVESIGELLVLRSHLPRLLHSG
;
A
#
# COMPACT_ATOMS: atom_id res chain seq x y z
N VAL A 1 -12.04 36.41 0.77
CA VAL A 1 -12.77 35.45 -0.07
C VAL A 1 -12.84 36.01 -1.49
N LYS A 2 -12.33 35.32 -2.51
CA LYS A 2 -12.36 35.81 -3.90
C LYS A 2 -13.81 35.89 -4.39
N LYS A 3 -14.15 36.97 -5.08
CA LYS A 3 -15.51 37.38 -5.46
C LYS A 3 -16.21 36.44 -6.46
N ASP A 4 -15.45 35.56 -7.13
CA ASP A 4 -15.95 34.67 -8.19
C ASP A 4 -15.71 33.16 -7.93
N SER A 5 -15.50 32.75 -6.68
CA SER A 5 -15.35 31.32 -6.38
C SER A 5 -16.69 30.60 -6.50
N LYS A 6 -16.77 29.56 -7.33
CA LYS A 6 -17.92 28.64 -7.31
C LYS A 6 -18.05 28.05 -5.89
N PRO A 7 -19.28 27.93 -5.35
CA PRO A 7 -19.48 27.31 -4.05
C PRO A 7 -19.05 25.84 -4.11
N ASP A 8 -18.39 25.36 -3.06
CA ASP A 8 -18.04 23.95 -2.96
C ASP A 8 -19.31 23.10 -2.99
N ARG A 9 -19.27 21.97 -3.70
CA ARG A 9 -20.40 21.06 -3.79
C ARG A 9 -20.53 20.30 -2.47
N TYR A 10 -21.74 20.27 -1.93
CA TYR A 10 -22.07 19.50 -0.73
C TYR A 10 -22.83 18.23 -1.10
N ILE A 11 -22.35 17.09 -0.60
CA ILE A 11 -23.06 15.81 -0.68
C ILE A 11 -23.50 15.44 0.74
N ALA A 12 -24.80 15.47 1.01
CA ALA A 12 -25.37 15.06 2.28
C ALA A 12 -25.62 13.54 2.31
N ILE A 13 -25.19 12.88 3.37
CA ILE A 13 -25.38 11.45 3.58
C ILE A 13 -26.22 11.27 4.84
N ARG A 14 -27.36 10.61 4.68
CA ARG A 14 -28.23 10.22 5.79
C ARG A 14 -28.01 8.73 6.08
N VAL A 15 -27.52 8.40 7.27
CA VAL A 15 -27.28 7.02 7.70
C VAL A 15 -28.24 6.68 8.83
N THR A 16 -29.12 5.71 8.61
CA THR A 16 -30.02 5.17 9.64
C THR A 16 -29.33 4.01 10.33
N ARG A 17 -29.17 4.06 11.66
CA ARG A 17 -28.55 2.95 12.41
C ARG A 17 -29.49 1.73 12.39
N HIS A 18 -28.93 0.54 12.21
CA HIS A 18 -29.69 -0.71 12.32
C HIS A 18 -29.99 -1.10 13.77
N GLN A 19 -29.18 -0.66 14.74
CA GLN A 19 -29.36 -0.96 16.16
C GLN A 19 -29.57 0.33 16.95
N GLN A 20 -30.72 0.43 17.61
CA GLN A 20 -31.24 1.69 18.17
C GLN A 20 -31.14 1.79 19.70
N LEU A 21 -30.77 0.73 20.43
CA LEU A 21 -31.16 0.62 21.84
C LEU A 21 -30.03 0.43 22.87
N LEU A 22 -28.79 0.12 22.47
CA LEU A 22 -27.77 -0.28 23.45
C LEU A 22 -26.78 0.83 23.84
N PHE A 23 -26.63 1.87 23.01
CA PHE A 23 -25.80 3.07 23.27
C PHE A 23 -26.37 4.25 22.45
N ASP A 24 -27.62 4.65 22.74
CA ASP A 24 -28.32 5.66 21.95
C ASP A 24 -28.17 7.06 22.52
N ASP A 25 -27.98 8.02 21.61
CA ASP A 25 -27.91 9.46 21.87
C ASP A 25 -29.30 10.10 21.65
N GLY A 26 -30.35 9.27 21.55
CA GLY A 26 -31.72 9.64 21.15
C GLY A 26 -31.90 9.87 19.65
N ASN A 27 -30.91 9.55 18.82
CA ASN A 27 -30.89 9.89 17.39
C ASN A 27 -30.74 8.64 16.52
N ALA A 28 -31.87 8.19 15.94
CA ALA A 28 -31.94 7.07 15.01
C ALA A 28 -31.20 7.32 13.66
N VAL A 29 -30.92 8.60 13.36
CA VAL A 29 -30.34 9.04 12.09
C VAL A 29 -29.07 9.85 12.37
N ARG A 30 -28.00 9.54 11.64
CA ARG A 30 -26.80 10.37 11.56
C ARG A 30 -26.70 11.03 10.20
N TYR A 31 -26.41 12.32 10.19
CA TYR A 31 -26.15 13.09 8.98
C TYR A 31 -24.65 13.35 8.86
N TYR A 32 -24.12 13.17 7.66
CA TYR A 32 -22.74 13.49 7.30
C TYR A 32 -22.76 14.38 6.05
N ALA A 33 -21.72 15.19 5.87
CA ALA A 33 -21.54 15.99 4.67
C ALA A 33 -20.13 15.76 4.10
N ILE A 34 -20.05 15.58 2.78
CA ILE A 34 -18.79 15.64 2.03
C ILE A 34 -18.78 16.96 1.27
N VAL A 35 -17.76 17.77 1.52
CA VAL A 35 -17.47 18.99 0.75
C VAL A 35 -16.47 18.63 -0.34
N THR A 36 -16.81 18.90 -1.60
CA THR A 36 -16.00 18.44 -2.73
C THR A 36 -16.06 19.39 -3.91
N ASN A 37 -14.99 19.43 -4.68
CA ASN A 37 -14.95 20.03 -6.01
C ASN A 37 -15.10 18.97 -7.12
N HIS A 38 -15.36 17.70 -6.76
CA HIS A 38 -15.48 16.60 -7.72
C HIS A 38 -16.85 16.62 -8.43
N GLU A 39 -16.82 16.56 -9.76
CA GLU A 39 -17.99 16.47 -10.61
C GLU A 39 -18.51 15.00 -10.70
N GLY A 40 -19.71 14.79 -11.25
CA GLY A 40 -20.31 13.44 -11.39
C GLY A 40 -21.43 13.13 -10.38
N ARG A 41 -21.92 11.88 -10.31
CA ARG A 41 -23.01 11.51 -9.37
C ARG A 41 -22.48 11.52 -7.93
N GLY A 42 -23.34 11.90 -6.97
CA GLY A 42 -22.96 11.96 -5.56
C GLY A 42 -22.51 10.60 -5.01
N GLU A 43 -23.15 9.52 -5.49
CA GLU A 43 -22.82 8.13 -5.12
C GLU A 43 -21.39 7.75 -5.54
N ASP A 44 -20.98 8.04 -6.78
CA ASP A 44 -19.63 7.75 -7.28
C ASP A 44 -18.57 8.49 -6.46
N VAL A 45 -18.83 9.76 -6.11
CA VAL A 45 -17.94 10.56 -5.26
C VAL A 45 -17.86 9.98 -3.85
N ILE A 46 -18.97 9.50 -3.29
CA ILE A 46 -18.97 8.82 -1.98
C ILE A 46 -18.15 7.54 -2.04
N HIS A 47 -18.30 6.72 -3.09
CA HIS A 47 -17.52 5.50 -3.27
C HIS A 47 -16.02 5.80 -3.36
N TRP A 48 -15.62 6.71 -4.25
CA TRP A 48 -14.24 7.16 -4.38
C TRP A 48 -13.67 7.72 -3.07
N HIS A 49 -14.43 8.54 -2.34
CA HIS A 49 -14.00 9.07 -1.04
C HIS A 49 -13.76 7.94 -0.03
N ARG A 50 -14.60 6.90 -0.05
CA ARG A 50 -14.48 5.73 0.85
C ARG A 50 -13.36 4.77 0.46
N GLU A 51 -12.90 4.73 -0.79
CA GLU A 51 -11.74 3.93 -1.18
C GLU A 51 -10.46 4.33 -0.40
N LYS A 52 -10.39 5.57 0.07
CA LYS A 52 -9.31 6.03 0.96
C LYS A 52 -9.44 5.49 2.38
N ALA A 53 -10.65 5.19 2.85
CA ALA A 53 -10.91 4.73 4.21
C ALA A 53 -10.36 3.30 4.42
N GLY A 54 -9.52 3.10 5.44
CA GLY A 54 -8.87 1.82 5.71
C GLY A 54 -7.50 1.66 5.03
N THR A 55 -7.23 2.43 3.96
CA THR A 55 -5.96 2.35 3.24
C THR A 55 -4.83 3.00 4.03
N VAL A 56 -5.10 4.14 4.67
CA VAL A 56 -4.12 4.82 5.54
C VAL A 56 -3.77 3.97 6.76
N GLU A 57 -4.75 3.33 7.38
CA GLU A 57 -4.57 2.45 8.52
C GLU A 57 -3.68 1.26 8.14
N TYR A 58 -3.90 0.68 6.96
CA TYR A 58 -3.05 -0.37 6.43
C TYR A 58 -1.62 0.12 6.15
N VAL A 59 -1.46 1.31 5.55
CA VAL A 59 -0.14 1.93 5.32
C VAL A 59 0.58 2.14 6.65
N HIS A 60 -0.10 2.69 7.66
CA HIS A 60 0.45 2.90 8.99
C HIS A 60 0.85 1.57 9.66
N ASP A 61 -0.02 0.55 9.61
CA ASP A 61 0.27 -0.77 10.15
C ASP A 61 1.50 -1.41 9.48
N VAL A 62 1.58 -1.39 8.15
CA VAL A 62 2.74 -1.93 7.42
C VAL A 62 4.00 -1.14 7.76
N THR A 63 3.95 0.18 7.70
CA THR A 63 5.13 1.03 7.86
C THR A 63 5.67 0.93 9.28
N LYS A 64 4.79 0.98 10.28
CA LYS A 64 5.13 0.85 11.71
C LYS A 64 5.68 -0.54 12.04
N ASN A 65 4.93 -1.59 11.67
CA ASN A 65 5.19 -2.95 12.18
C ASN A 65 6.10 -3.79 11.28
N ASN A 66 6.27 -3.44 10.00
CA ASN A 66 7.08 -4.23 9.06
C ASN A 66 8.25 -3.47 8.43
N LEU A 67 8.24 -2.13 8.43
CA LEU A 67 9.27 -1.31 7.77
C LEU A 67 10.08 -0.45 8.75
N GLY A 68 9.91 -0.64 10.06
CA GLY A 68 10.77 -0.02 11.07
C GLY A 68 10.40 1.41 11.46
N ALA A 69 9.27 1.95 11.00
CA ALA A 69 8.84 3.29 11.40
C ALA A 69 8.26 3.35 12.83
N GLY A 70 8.10 2.21 13.50
CA GLY A 70 7.65 2.16 14.89
C GLY A 70 8.73 2.52 15.92
N ILE A 71 10.00 2.49 15.54
CA ILE A 71 11.14 2.79 16.44
C ILE A 71 12.06 3.78 15.72
N MET A 72 12.36 4.89 16.38
CA MET A 72 13.26 5.91 15.84
C MET A 72 14.71 5.57 16.18
N PRO A 73 15.66 5.74 15.25
CA PRO A 73 17.03 5.28 15.45
C PRO A 73 17.84 6.15 16.42
N CYS A 74 17.44 7.40 16.70
CA CYS A 74 18.22 8.30 17.57
C CYS A 74 17.37 9.44 18.16
N GLY A 75 17.98 10.27 19.02
CA GLY A 75 17.33 11.46 19.60
C GLY A 75 17.29 12.70 18.70
N ARG A 76 17.73 12.60 17.43
CA ARG A 76 17.83 13.75 16.51
C ARG A 76 16.63 13.79 15.57
N PHE A 77 15.83 14.86 15.65
CA PHE A 77 14.61 15.02 14.85
C PHE A 77 14.86 14.88 13.34
N GLY A 78 15.87 15.55 12.79
CA GLY A 78 16.17 15.50 11.35
C GLY A 78 16.51 14.10 10.85
N ALA A 79 17.31 13.33 11.62
CA ALA A 79 17.66 11.96 11.29
C ALA A 79 16.44 11.03 11.35
N ASN A 80 15.59 11.21 12.36
CA ASN A 80 14.33 10.45 12.49
C ASN A 80 13.35 10.77 11.35
N ALA A 81 13.26 12.03 10.93
CA ALA A 81 12.45 12.43 9.78
C ALA A 81 12.98 11.83 8.47
N ALA A 82 14.31 11.75 8.30
CA ALA A 82 14.91 11.04 7.16
C ALA A 82 14.62 9.53 7.20
N TRP A 83 14.78 8.91 8.38
CA TRP A 83 14.45 7.50 8.60
C TRP A 83 13.00 7.18 8.23
N TYR A 84 12.04 7.96 8.73
CA TYR A 84 10.63 7.77 8.44
C TYR A 84 10.32 7.89 6.94
N ARG A 85 10.95 8.85 6.25
CA ARG A 85 10.83 9.00 4.78
C ARG A 85 11.37 7.77 4.04
N LEU A 86 12.49 7.20 4.49
CA LEU A 86 13.02 5.95 3.91
C LEU A 86 12.05 4.77 4.12
N CYS A 87 11.41 4.66 5.29
CA CYS A 87 10.38 3.66 5.53
C CYS A 87 9.19 3.80 4.56
N LEU A 88 8.69 5.03 4.36
CA LEU A 88 7.60 5.31 3.42
C LEU A 88 8.01 5.07 1.96
N LEU A 89 9.22 5.46 1.58
CA LEU A 89 9.74 5.19 0.24
C LEU A 89 9.80 3.68 -0.01
N THR A 90 10.27 2.92 0.97
CA THR A 90 10.29 1.45 0.91
C THR A 90 8.89 0.86 0.76
N TYR A 91 7.89 1.42 1.47
CA TYR A 91 6.48 1.01 1.30
C TYR A 91 5.99 1.21 -0.14
N ASN A 92 6.25 2.38 -0.72
CA ASN A 92 5.84 2.71 -2.08
C ASN A 92 6.53 1.80 -3.11
N LEU A 93 7.84 1.61 -2.98
CA LEU A 93 8.61 0.71 -3.84
C LEU A 93 8.11 -0.73 -3.75
N LEU A 94 7.85 -1.24 -2.54
CA LEU A 94 7.29 -2.58 -2.37
C LEU A 94 5.88 -2.70 -2.95
N SER A 95 5.06 -1.66 -2.85
CA SER A 95 3.70 -1.66 -3.40
C SER A 95 3.72 -1.71 -4.93
N ALA A 96 4.58 -0.91 -5.57
CA ALA A 96 4.80 -0.97 -7.02
C ALA A 96 5.42 -2.32 -7.45
N PHE A 97 6.44 -2.79 -6.74
CA PHE A 97 7.08 -4.08 -7.00
C PHE A 97 6.11 -5.25 -6.96
N LYS A 98 5.19 -5.27 -5.98
CA LYS A 98 4.15 -6.29 -5.89
C LYS A 98 3.25 -6.27 -7.11
N GLN A 99 2.78 -5.09 -7.53
CA GLN A 99 1.85 -4.96 -8.64
C GLN A 99 2.49 -5.32 -10.00
N ILE A 100 3.73 -4.88 -10.23
CA ILE A 100 4.36 -4.99 -11.55
C ILE A 100 5.22 -6.24 -11.68
N GLY A 101 5.91 -6.63 -10.61
CA GLY A 101 6.91 -7.70 -10.65
C GLY A 101 6.38 -9.07 -10.23
N LEU A 102 5.33 -9.15 -9.40
CA LEU A 102 4.93 -10.40 -8.76
C LEU A 102 3.60 -10.96 -9.30
N PRO A 103 3.41 -12.29 -9.24
CA PRO A 103 2.12 -12.91 -9.52
C PRO A 103 1.05 -12.42 -8.52
N GLU A 104 -0.21 -12.42 -8.95
CA GLU A 104 -1.36 -11.89 -8.21
C GLU A 104 -1.47 -12.44 -6.77
N LYS A 105 -1.15 -13.72 -6.57
CA LYS A 105 -1.13 -14.38 -5.26
C LYS A 105 -0.20 -13.71 -4.22
N LEU A 106 0.77 -12.89 -4.66
CA LEU A 106 1.71 -12.16 -3.83
C LEU A 106 1.41 -10.65 -3.73
N HIS A 107 0.41 -10.13 -4.44
CA HIS A 107 0.07 -8.69 -4.40
C HIS A 107 -0.35 -8.23 -2.99
N LYS A 108 -1.00 -9.13 -2.24
CA LYS A 108 -1.41 -8.92 -0.84
C LYS A 108 -0.37 -9.38 0.18
N ALA A 109 0.81 -9.82 -0.25
CA ALA A 109 1.85 -10.27 0.67
C ALA A 109 2.39 -9.11 1.53
N ARG A 110 2.54 -9.37 2.83
CA ARG A 110 3.21 -8.47 3.78
C ARG A 110 4.72 -8.44 3.51
N PRO A 111 5.44 -7.33 3.83
CA PRO A 111 6.88 -7.23 3.59
C PRO A 111 7.69 -8.36 4.22
N LYS A 112 7.35 -8.80 5.43
CA LYS A 112 8.01 -9.94 6.10
C LYS A 112 7.93 -11.23 5.27
N LYS A 113 6.78 -11.51 4.66
CA LYS A 113 6.59 -12.68 3.78
C LYS A 113 7.47 -12.55 2.53
N LEU A 114 7.51 -11.38 1.90
CA LEU A 114 8.36 -11.12 0.73
C LEU A 114 9.85 -11.21 1.06
N ARG A 115 10.26 -10.73 2.24
CA ARG A 115 11.64 -10.82 2.71
C ARG A 115 12.13 -12.27 2.71
N PHE A 116 11.42 -13.17 3.38
CA PHE A 116 11.84 -14.57 3.49
C PHE A 116 11.62 -15.38 2.22
N ARG A 117 10.60 -15.03 1.42
CA ARG A 117 10.23 -15.81 0.24
C ARG A 117 10.99 -15.42 -1.03
N LEU A 118 11.44 -14.16 -1.13
CA LEU A 118 12.03 -13.64 -2.38
C LEU A 118 13.31 -12.82 -2.14
N LEU A 119 13.27 -11.82 -1.25
CA LEU A 119 14.34 -10.80 -1.17
C LEU A 119 15.59 -11.26 -0.43
N CYS A 120 15.45 -12.15 0.54
CA CYS A 120 16.54 -12.68 1.36
C CYS A 120 16.69 -14.21 1.19
N LEU A 121 16.35 -14.72 0.01
CA LEU A 121 16.60 -16.12 -0.33
C LEU A 121 18.11 -16.38 -0.42
N GLY A 122 18.58 -17.41 0.28
CA GLY A 122 19.96 -17.87 0.18
C GLY A 122 20.22 -18.46 -1.20
N ALA A 123 21.25 -17.97 -1.89
CA ALA A 123 21.67 -18.49 -3.18
C ALA A 123 23.19 -18.44 -3.35
N LYS A 124 23.73 -19.39 -4.12
CA LYS A 124 25.13 -19.43 -4.53
C LYS A 124 25.21 -19.22 -6.03
N ILE A 125 25.98 -18.20 -6.43
CA ILE A 125 26.35 -18.02 -7.84
C ILE A 125 27.55 -18.94 -8.10
N ALA A 126 27.45 -19.76 -9.14
CA ALA A 126 28.51 -20.66 -9.59
C ALA A 126 28.75 -20.45 -11.08
N THR A 127 30.01 -20.40 -11.49
CA THR A 127 30.39 -20.30 -12.90
C THR A 127 31.07 -21.59 -13.30
N HIS A 128 30.57 -22.27 -14.33
CA HIS A 128 31.15 -23.51 -14.85
C HIS A 128 31.00 -23.56 -16.37
N ALA A 129 32.06 -23.98 -17.09
CA ALA A 129 32.05 -24.11 -18.55
C ALA A 129 31.46 -22.88 -19.29
N ARG A 130 31.86 -21.66 -18.89
CA ARG A 130 31.33 -20.36 -19.41
C ARG A 130 29.82 -20.14 -19.20
N LYS A 131 29.18 -20.88 -18.31
CA LYS A 131 27.78 -20.67 -17.89
C LYS A 131 27.74 -20.17 -16.46
N THR A 132 26.94 -19.12 -16.22
CA THR A 132 26.63 -18.62 -14.87
C THR A 132 25.35 -19.29 -14.39
N MET A 133 25.42 -19.96 -13.25
CA MET A 133 24.33 -20.70 -12.62
C MET A 133 24.02 -20.09 -11.26
N LEU A 134 22.73 -19.88 -10.98
CA LEU A 134 22.25 -19.50 -9.66
C LEU A 134 21.67 -20.72 -8.95
N LYS A 135 22.36 -21.20 -7.92
CA LYS A 135 21.88 -22.30 -7.06
C LYS A 135 21.10 -21.69 -5.89
N VAL A 136 19.78 -21.83 -5.91
CA VAL A 136 18.90 -21.24 -4.89
C VAL A 136 18.51 -22.31 -3.87
N ALA A 137 18.63 -22.01 -2.58
CA ALA A 137 18.15 -22.86 -1.49
C ALA A 137 16.65 -22.63 -1.25
N ALA A 138 15.80 -23.02 -2.20
CA ALA A 138 14.37 -22.79 -2.15
C ALA A 138 13.56 -23.95 -2.76
N ALA A 139 12.30 -24.05 -2.38
CA ALA A 139 11.34 -24.95 -3.01
C ALA A 139 11.09 -24.54 -4.47
N VAL A 140 10.67 -25.51 -5.30
CA VAL A 140 10.46 -25.33 -6.74
C VAL A 140 9.44 -24.22 -7.03
N GLU A 141 8.43 -24.07 -6.19
CA GLU A 141 7.40 -23.03 -6.32
C GLU A 141 7.98 -21.61 -6.18
N SER A 142 8.93 -21.42 -5.26
CA SER A 142 9.62 -20.14 -5.07
C SER A 142 10.55 -19.82 -6.25
N ILE A 143 11.16 -20.84 -6.85
CA ILE A 143 11.96 -20.68 -8.08
C ILE A 143 11.05 -20.25 -9.24
N GLY A 144 9.85 -20.84 -9.36
CA GLY A 144 8.84 -20.41 -10.34
C GLY A 144 8.45 -18.94 -10.17
N GLU A 145 8.23 -18.49 -8.93
CA GLU A 145 7.94 -17.08 -8.62
C GLU A 145 9.08 -16.14 -9.03
N LEU A 146 10.34 -16.54 -8.83
CA LEU A 146 11.52 -15.78 -9.28
C LEU A 146 11.64 -15.70 -10.80
N LEU A 147 11.30 -16.78 -11.51
CA LEU A 147 11.31 -16.80 -12.98
C LEU A 147 10.25 -15.88 -13.56
N VAL A 148 9.04 -15.87 -12.98
CA VAL A 148 7.98 -14.92 -13.35
C VAL A 148 8.42 -13.48 -13.07
N LEU A 149 9.02 -13.21 -11.91
CA LEU A 149 9.57 -11.90 -11.62
C LEU A 149 10.61 -11.47 -12.67
N ARG A 150 11.51 -12.39 -13.03
CA ARG A 150 12.55 -12.12 -14.04
C ARG A 150 11.96 -11.80 -15.41
N SER A 151 10.85 -12.41 -15.82
CA SER A 151 10.23 -12.11 -17.12
C SER A 151 9.54 -10.75 -17.16
N HIS A 152 9.11 -10.21 -16.02
CA HIS A 152 8.50 -8.89 -15.92
C HIS A 152 9.52 -7.74 -15.81
N LEU A 153 10.70 -8.00 -15.23
CA LEU A 153 11.75 -6.97 -15.06
C LEU A 153 12.16 -6.22 -16.34
N PRO A 154 12.31 -6.86 -17.52
CA PRO A 154 12.62 -6.14 -18.75
C PRO A 154 11.55 -5.10 -19.11
N ARG A 155 10.27 -5.37 -18.83
CA ARG A 155 9.18 -4.45 -19.15
C ARG A 155 9.29 -3.14 -18.36
N LEU A 156 9.83 -3.20 -17.13
CA LEU A 156 10.07 -2.03 -16.28
C LEU A 156 11.22 -1.15 -16.78
N LEU A 157 12.19 -1.72 -17.49
CA LEU A 157 13.38 -1.00 -17.96
C LEU A 157 13.17 -0.32 -19.33
N HIS A 158 12.15 -0.72 -20.08
CA HIS A 158 11.89 -0.25 -21.45
C HIS A 158 10.58 0.55 -21.58
N SER A 159 9.87 0.81 -20.48
CA SER A 159 8.60 1.55 -20.46
C SER A 159 8.77 3.03 -20.08
N GLY A 160 9.93 3.64 -20.40
CA GLY A 160 10.25 5.04 -20.15
C GLY A 160 10.35 5.83 -21.43
#